data_AF-A0A970KRA8-F1
#
_entry.id   AF-A0A970KRA8-F1
#
_cell.length_a   1.000
_cell.length_b   1.000
_cell.length_c   1.000
_cell.angle_alpha   90.00
_cell.angle_beta   90.00
_cell.angle_gamma   90.00
#
_symmetry.space_group_name_H-M   'P 1'
#
loop_
_entity.id
_entity.type
_entity.pdbx_description
1 polymer ?
#
loop_
_entity_poly.entity_id
_entity_poly.type
_entity_poly.pdbx_seq_one_letter_code
_entity_poly.pdbx_strand_id
1 'polypeptide(L)'
;MLVRLALRDFRNVERTSWSPGSGTQLLLGGNGAGKTTLLEAVYLLTTTRSFRTAQLADCCRNGQSAFHLRGEFGAPPRRLELGWSAAGPRHRAVDGIEIPLAEHVAVQPVLAWTR
;
A
#
# COMPACT_ATOMS: atom_id res chain seq x y z
N MET A 1 13.41 -2.66 -3.90
CA MET A 1 13.42 -1.26 -3.39
C MET A 1 12.17 -0.56 -3.88
N LEU A 2 11.47 0.19 -3.04
CA LEU A 2 10.31 0.99 -3.47
C LEU A 2 10.80 2.17 -4.32
N VAL A 3 10.22 2.34 -5.51
CA VAL A 3 10.52 3.43 -6.47
C VAL A 3 9.42 4.48 -6.44
N ARG A 4 8.17 4.03 -6.31
CA ARG A 4 6.99 4.90 -6.25
C ARG A 4 5.90 4.25 -5.42
N LEU A 5 5.18 5.04 -4.65
CA LEU A 5 3.95 4.69 -3.95
C LEU A 5 2.86 5.70 -4.35
N ALA A 6 1.67 5.21 -4.68
CA ALA A 6 0.49 6.02 -4.91
C ALA A 6 -0.68 5.47 -4.10
N LEU A 7 -1.45 6.38 -3.51
CA LEU A 7 -2.58 6.09 -2.62
C LEU A 7 -3.81 6.86 -3.10
N ARG A 8 -4.97 6.23 -2.97
CA ARG A 8 -6.28 6.88 -3.11
C ARG A 8 -7.22 6.38 -2.01
N ASP A 9 -7.84 7.33 -1.29
CA ASP A 9 -8.85 7.10 -0.25
C ASP A 9 -8.44 6.11 0.85
N PHE A 10 -7.16 6.14 1.24
CA PHE A 10 -6.58 5.23 2.22
C PHE A 10 -6.30 5.95 3.55
N ARG A 11 -6.96 5.51 4.62
CA ARG A 11 -6.92 6.13 5.95
C ARG A 11 -7.24 7.63 5.87
N ASN A 12 -6.37 8.48 6.40
CA ASN A 12 -6.54 9.93 6.38
C ASN A 12 -6.07 10.59 5.08
N VAL A 13 -5.70 9.81 4.04
CA VAL A 13 -5.14 10.33 2.78
C VAL A 13 -6.14 10.16 1.65
N GLU A 14 -6.56 11.28 1.06
CA GLU A 14 -7.41 11.28 -0.14
C GLU A 14 -6.61 10.87 -1.38
N ARG A 15 -5.48 11.52 -1.65
CA ARG A 15 -4.59 11.17 -2.76
C ARG A 15 -3.16 11.59 -2.47
N THR A 16 -2.22 10.69 -2.70
CA THR A 16 -0.77 10.96 -2.59
C THR A 16 0.01 10.18 -3.64
N SER A 17 1.11 10.75 -4.13
CA SER A 17 2.15 10.06 -4.88
C SER A 17 3.50 10.40 -4.25
N TRP A 18 4.29 9.40 -3.91
CA TRP A 18 5.59 9.54 -3.27
C TRP A 18 6.62 8.67 -3.99
N SER A 19 7.74 9.27 -4.38
CA SER A 19 8.88 8.58 -4.98
C SER A 19 10.06 8.69 -4.04
N PRO A 20 10.27 7.71 -3.14
CA PRO A 20 11.45 7.73 -2.29
C PRO A 20 12.72 7.66 -3.12
N GLY A 21 13.74 8.39 -2.67
CA GLY A 21 15.10 8.22 -3.16
C GLY A 21 15.72 6.92 -2.65
N SER A 22 16.95 6.66 -3.07
CA SER A 22 17.77 5.58 -2.51
C SER A 22 18.12 5.86 -1.05
N GLY A 23 18.26 4.79 -0.26
CA GLY A 23 18.73 4.87 1.13
C GLY A 23 17.58 4.99 2.14
N THR A 24 17.92 5.51 3.31
CA THR A 24 17.00 5.59 4.46
C THR A 24 16.09 6.79 4.33
N GLN A 25 14.78 6.54 4.35
CA GLN A 25 13.77 7.59 4.31
C GLN A 25 13.30 7.94 5.73
N LEU A 26 13.47 9.21 6.12
CA LEU A 26 12.94 9.75 7.37
C LEU A 26 11.61 10.49 7.09
N LEU A 27 10.51 9.96 7.63
CA LEU A 27 9.19 10.60 7.51
C LEU A 27 8.96 11.52 8.71
N LEU A 28 8.87 12.83 8.46
CA LEU A 28 8.66 13.86 9.49
C LEU A 28 7.25 14.49 9.38
N GLY A 29 6.73 14.98 10.49
CA GLY A 29 5.44 15.68 10.56
C GLY A 29 4.70 15.44 11.87
N GLY A 30 3.64 16.22 12.10
CA GLY A 30 2.81 16.13 13.32
C GLY A 30 2.01 14.82 13.44
N ASN A 31 1.31 14.67 14.56
CA ASN A 31 0.35 13.57 14.76
C ASN A 31 -0.77 13.67 13.72
N GLY A 32 -1.17 12.54 13.15
CA GLY A 32 -2.18 12.52 12.08
C GLY A 32 -1.69 13.01 10.71
N ALA A 33 -0.39 13.31 10.53
CA ALA A 33 0.15 13.74 9.22
C ALA A 33 0.23 12.63 8.15
N GLY A 34 -0.15 11.38 8.47
CA GLY A 34 -0.12 10.27 7.51
C GLY A 34 1.19 9.48 7.41
N LYS A 35 2.16 9.70 8.31
CA LYS A 35 3.43 8.94 8.34
C LYS A 35 3.20 7.41 8.45
N THR A 36 2.41 6.99 9.45
CA THR A 36 2.04 5.59 9.63
C THR A 36 1.17 5.07 8.48
N THR A 37 0.36 5.94 7.87
CA THR A 37 -0.45 5.60 6.69
C THR A 37 0.42 5.22 5.50
N LEU A 38 1.53 5.95 5.25
CA LEU A 38 2.48 5.58 4.19
C LEU A 38 3.12 4.22 4.46
N LEU A 39 3.58 3.96 5.69
CA LEU A 39 4.17 2.68 6.07
C LEU A 39 3.17 1.52 5.97
N GLU A 40 1.94 1.75 6.42
CA GLU A 40 0.84 0.79 6.31
C GLU A 40 0.50 0.48 4.87
N ALA A 41 0.48 1.48 4.00
CA ALA A 41 0.21 1.26 2.59
C ALA A 41 1.28 0.39 1.93
N VAL A 42 2.56 0.63 2.21
CA VAL A 42 3.65 -0.21 1.68
C VAL A 42 3.50 -1.65 2.20
N TYR A 43 3.31 -1.82 3.51
CA TYR A 43 3.16 -3.13 4.12
C TYR A 43 1.93 -3.89 3.57
N LEU A 44 0.79 -3.22 3.50
CA LEU A 44 -0.48 -3.79 3.03
C LEU A 44 -0.42 -4.12 1.54
N LEU A 45 0.22 -3.29 0.74
CA LEU A 45 0.44 -3.57 -0.68
C LEU A 45 1.22 -4.87 -0.90
N THR A 46 2.26 -5.12 -0.11
CA THR A 46 3.14 -6.30 -0.27
C THR A 46 2.64 -7.56 0.44
N THR A 47 1.93 -7.41 1.55
CA THR A 47 1.50 -8.54 2.39
C THR A 47 0.01 -8.86 2.27
N THR A 48 -0.76 -7.97 1.62
CA THR A 48 -2.23 -7.99 1.54
C THR A 48 -2.95 -7.86 2.90
N ARG A 49 -2.22 -7.49 3.95
CA ARG A 49 -2.73 -7.36 5.32
C ARG A 49 -2.32 -6.02 5.91
N SER A 50 -3.18 -5.44 6.74
CA SER A 50 -2.79 -4.29 7.56
C SER A 50 -2.09 -4.79 8.83
N PHE A 51 -1.05 -4.08 9.28
CA PHE A 51 -0.47 -4.31 10.60
C PHE A 51 -1.25 -3.61 11.74
N ARG A 52 -2.31 -2.85 11.42
CA ARG A 52 -3.13 -2.10 12.39
C ARG A 52 -4.54 -2.66 12.58
N THR A 53 -5.09 -3.32 11.57
CA THR A 53 -6.46 -3.88 11.59
C THR A 53 -6.54 -5.16 10.78
N ALA A 54 -7.42 -6.07 11.18
CA ALA A 54 -7.77 -7.26 10.39
C ALA A 54 -8.81 -6.93 9.30
N GLN A 55 -9.61 -5.87 9.47
CA GLN A 55 -10.69 -5.51 8.55
C GLN A 55 -10.21 -4.44 7.56
N LEU A 56 -10.14 -4.80 6.27
CA LEU A 56 -9.71 -3.85 5.23
C LEU A 56 -10.70 -2.70 5.04
N ALA A 57 -11.97 -2.86 5.42
CA ALA A 57 -12.95 -1.77 5.41
C ALA A 57 -12.46 -0.56 6.22
N ASP A 58 -11.84 -0.80 7.39
CA ASP A 58 -11.28 0.25 8.26
C ASP A 58 -10.12 1.02 7.61
N CYS A 59 -9.53 0.48 6.54
CA CYS A 59 -8.48 1.16 5.79
C CYS A 59 -9.03 2.22 4.83
N CYS A 60 -10.33 2.22 4.54
CA CYS A 60 -10.95 3.28 3.75
C CYS A 60 -10.89 4.61 4.49
N ARG A 61 -10.76 5.69 3.72
CA ARG A 61 -10.97 7.03 4.25
C ARG A 61 -12.40 7.21 4.73
N ASN A 62 -12.59 8.01 5.78
CA ASN A 62 -13.92 8.29 6.33
C ASN A 62 -14.90 8.75 5.23
N GLY A 63 -16.05 8.09 5.17
CA GLY A 63 -17.09 8.34 4.15
C GLY A 63 -16.83 7.70 2.79
N GLN A 64 -15.70 7.01 2.59
CA GLN A 64 -15.38 6.29 1.36
C GLN A 64 -15.65 4.79 1.52
N SER A 65 -16.06 4.15 0.43
CA SER A 65 -16.38 2.72 0.37
C SER A 65 -15.31 1.89 -0.33
N ALA A 66 -14.20 2.52 -0.73
CA ALA A 66 -13.09 1.87 -1.41
C ALA A 66 -11.77 2.62 -1.19
N PHE A 67 -10.66 1.91 -1.37
CA PHE A 67 -9.32 2.49 -1.46
C PHE A 67 -8.51 1.78 -2.55
N HIS A 68 -7.47 2.45 -3.06
CA HIS A 68 -6.52 1.85 -4.00
C HIS A 68 -5.10 2.22 -3.64
N LEU A 69 -4.22 1.23 -3.69
CA LEU A 69 -2.79 1.36 -3.48
C LEU A 69 -2.06 0.85 -4.72
N ARG A 70 -1.03 1.59 -5.12
CA ARG A 70 -0.10 1.19 -6.17
C ARG A 70 1.33 1.44 -5.71
N GLY A 71 2.20 0.50 -6.01
CA GLY A 71 3.63 0.64 -5.72
C GLY A 71 4.47 0.09 -6.86
N GLU A 72 5.61 0.70 -7.11
CA GLU A 72 6.60 0.24 -8.07
C GLU A 72 7.85 -0.19 -7.32
N PHE A 73 8.32 -1.41 -7.57
CA PHE A 73 9.40 -2.03 -6.81
C PHE A 73 10.50 -2.59 -7.71
N GLY A 74 11.76 -2.40 -7.32
CA GLY A 74 12.92 -3.02 -7.98
C GLY A 74 13.48 -2.21 -9.15
N ALA A 75 14.45 -2.81 -9.84
CA ALA A 75 15.08 -2.31 -11.06
C ALA A 75 15.37 -3.53 -11.96
N PRO A 76 14.61 -3.74 -13.07
CA PRO A 76 13.53 -2.91 -13.56
C PRO A 76 12.31 -2.88 -12.61
N PRO A 77 11.53 -1.78 -12.57
CA PRO A 77 10.39 -1.68 -11.67
C PRO A 77 9.25 -2.63 -12.07
N ARG A 78 8.72 -3.37 -11.10
CA ARG A 78 7.43 -4.07 -11.21
C ARG A 78 6.35 -3.30 -10.49
N ARG A 79 5.18 -3.17 -11.11
CA ARG A 79 4.03 -2.49 -10.55
C ARG A 79 3.17 -3.48 -9.77
N LEU A 80 2.97 -3.22 -8.48
CA LEU A 80 2.01 -3.89 -7.61
C LEU A 80 0.79 -3.00 -7.39
N GLU A 81 -0.40 -3.57 -7.45
CA GLU A 81 -1.65 -2.87 -7.20
C GLU A 81 -2.54 -3.69 -6.27
N LEU A 82 -3.17 -3.01 -5.31
CA LEU A 82 -4.12 -3.60 -4.38
C LEU A 82 -5.28 -2.62 -4.17
N GLY A 83 -6.49 -3.11 -4.38
CA GLY A 83 -7.71 -2.35 -4.17
C GLY A 83 -8.68 -3.14 -3.30
N TRP A 84 -9.45 -2.40 -2.52
CA TRP A 84 -10.58 -2.94 -1.76
C TRP A 84 -11.79 -2.04 -2.02
N SER A 85 -12.97 -2.65 -2.13
CA SER A 85 -14.25 -1.97 -2.25
C SER A 85 -15.31 -2.76 -1.51
N ALA A 86 -16.27 -2.07 -0.87
CA ALA A 86 -17.43 -2.71 -0.27
C ALA A 86 -18.33 -3.40 -1.31
N ALA A 87 -18.28 -2.95 -2.56
CA ALA A 87 -19.18 -3.39 -3.63
C ALA A 87 -18.57 -4.47 -4.55
N GLY A 88 -17.42 -5.07 -4.22
CA GLY A 88 -16.77 -5.99 -5.14
C GLY A 88 -15.63 -6.82 -4.55
N PRO A 89 -15.06 -7.73 -5.35
CA PRO A 89 -13.92 -8.54 -4.94
C PRO A 89 -12.69 -7.66 -4.71
N ARG A 90 -11.74 -8.18 -3.93
CA ARG A 90 -10.45 -7.53 -3.72
C ARG A 90 -9.65 -7.55 -5.02
N HIS A 91 -9.32 -6.36 -5.52
CA HIS A 91 -8.47 -6.18 -6.69
C HIS A 91 -6.99 -6.39 -6.30
N ARG A 92 -6.28 -7.27 -7.01
CA ARG A 92 -4.83 -7.49 -6.89
C ARG A 92 -4.27 -7.64 -8.28
N ALA A 93 -3.27 -6.84 -8.62
CA ALA A 93 -2.65 -6.94 -9.93
C ALA A 93 -1.14 -6.71 -9.88
N VAL A 94 -0.44 -7.36 -10.82
CA VAL A 94 0.97 -7.11 -11.14
C VAL A 94 1.06 -6.65 -12.57
N ASP A 95 1.67 -5.48 -12.78
CA ASP A 95 1.82 -4.85 -14.09
C ASP A 95 0.48 -4.66 -14.84
N GLY A 96 -0.62 -4.53 -14.09
CA GLY A 96 -1.98 -4.37 -14.61
C GLY A 96 -2.73 -5.67 -14.89
N ILE A 97 -2.11 -6.83 -14.62
CA ILE A 97 -2.71 -8.15 -14.79
C ILE A 97 -3.21 -8.63 -13.43
N GLU A 98 -4.50 -8.96 -13.33
CA GLU A 98 -5.06 -9.56 -12.10
C GLU A 98 -4.45 -10.93 -11.85
N ILE A 99 -4.04 -11.18 -10.60
CA ILE A 99 -3.33 -12.40 -10.22
C ILE A 99 -3.83 -13.00 -8.89
N PRO A 100 -3.63 -14.31 -8.68
CA PRO A 100 -3.87 -14.97 -7.41
C PRO A 100 -3.04 -14.37 -6.26
N LEU A 101 -3.51 -14.58 -5.02
CA LEU A 101 -2.83 -14.10 -3.81
C LEU A 101 -1.37 -14.55 -3.73
N ALA A 102 -1.09 -15.82 -4.05
CA ALA A 102 0.25 -16.40 -3.94
C ALA A 102 1.27 -15.69 -4.81
N GLU A 103 0.89 -15.35 -6.05
CA GLU A 103 1.75 -14.62 -6.98
C GLU A 103 1.96 -13.16 -6.54
N HIS A 104 0.91 -12.54 -5.98
CA HIS A 104 0.97 -11.16 -5.50
C HIS A 104 1.99 -10.99 -4.37
N VAL A 105 1.93 -11.86 -3.36
CA VAL A 105 2.84 -11.77 -2.19
C VAL A 105 4.27 -12.20 -2.53
N ALA A 106 4.46 -12.97 -3.61
CA ALA A 106 5.78 -13.40 -4.05
C ALA A 106 6.60 -12.29 -4.72
N VAL A 107 5.97 -11.18 -5.13
CA VAL A 107 6.67 -10.12 -5.89
C VAL A 107 7.69 -9.38 -5.06
N GLN A 108 7.33 -9.02 -3.84
CA GLN A 108 8.15 -8.17 -2.99
C GLN A 108 8.10 -8.70 -1.56
N PRO A 109 9.13 -9.45 -1.12
CA PRO A 109 9.22 -9.82 0.27
C PRO A 109 9.37 -8.56 1.13
N VAL A 110 8.75 -8.60 2.31
CA VAL A 110 8.85 -7.54 3.31
C VAL A 110 9.40 -8.09 4.60
N LEU A 111 10.46 -7.44 5.07
CA LEU A 111 10.98 -7.59 6.41
C LEU A 111 10.49 -6.40 7.23
N ALA A 112 9.62 -6.68 8.22
CA ALA A 112 9.24 -5.72 9.23
C ALA A 112 9.88 -6.15 10.55
N TRP A 113 10.65 -5.26 11.17
CA TRP A 113 11.28 -5.52 12.45
C TRP A 113 10.66 -4.62 13.52
N THR A 114 10.06 -5.26 14.53
CA THR A 114 9.64 -4.62 15.78
C THR A 114 10.60 -5.05 16.89
N ARG A 115 11.04 -4.11 17.75
CA ARG A 115 11.77 -4.46 18.97
C ARG A 115 10.85 -5.10 20.00
#